data_AF-A0A522DLU1-F1
#
_entry.id   AF-A0A522DLU1-F1
#
_cell.length_a   1.000
_cell.length_b   1.000
_cell.length_c   1.000
_cell.angle_alpha   90.00
_cell.angle_beta   90.00
_cell.angle_gamma   90.00
#
_symmetry.space_group_name_H-M   'P 1'
#
loop_
_entity.id
_entity.type
_entity.pdbx_description
1 polymer ?
#
loop_
_entity_poly.entity_id
_entity_poly.type
_entity_poly.pdbx_seq_one_letter_code
_entity_poly.pdbx_strand_id
1 'polypeptide(L)'
;ASFAYGRRHPVVDTNVRRVIARAVAGVESTASSKRDLAAMEALLPESEPDAQLTNAAMMELGALVCTARAPRCEACPLAVRCRWRAASYPAPGVRARAQKKYEGSDRQVRGVILAALRATGIPISISAIEALWPDATQRSRALDSLIVDGLVEVHDGEYALPR
;
A
#
# COMPACT_ATOMS: atom_id res chain seq x y z
N ALA A 1 -10.67 11.84 1.60
CA ALA A 1 -10.80 12.89 2.62
C ALA A 1 -9.84 14.05 2.37
N SER A 2 -8.52 13.86 2.44
CA SER A 2 -7.56 14.97 2.30
C SER A 2 -7.56 15.62 0.91
N PHE A 3 -7.38 14.87 -0.18
CA PHE A 3 -7.29 15.48 -1.52
C PHE A 3 -8.64 15.84 -2.16
N ALA A 4 -9.68 15.02 -1.92
CA ALA A 4 -10.99 15.23 -2.56
C ALA A 4 -11.87 16.27 -1.86
N TYR A 5 -11.72 16.43 -0.53
CA TYR A 5 -12.55 17.33 0.29
C TYR A 5 -11.74 18.38 1.02
N GLY A 6 -10.45 18.48 0.71
CA GLY A 6 -9.53 19.45 1.26
C GLY A 6 -9.25 19.37 2.76
N ARG A 7 -9.66 18.30 3.43
CA ARG A 7 -9.56 18.23 4.90
C ARG A 7 -8.13 17.98 5.37
N ARG A 8 -7.80 18.53 6.54
CA ARG A 8 -6.61 18.16 7.31
C ARG A 8 -6.72 16.71 7.80
N HIS A 9 -6.16 15.78 7.03
CA HIS A 9 -6.16 14.35 7.34
C HIS A 9 -4.83 13.74 6.86
N PRO A 10 -4.21 12.84 7.65
CA PRO A 10 -2.91 12.30 7.29
C PRO A 10 -3.06 11.35 6.10
N VAL A 11 -2.11 11.43 5.17
CA VAL A 11 -1.97 10.50 4.06
C VAL A 11 -0.61 9.82 4.18
N VAL A 12 -0.61 8.48 4.24
CA VAL A 12 0.63 7.72 4.32
C VAL A 12 0.61 6.57 3.33
N ASP A 13 1.59 6.56 2.44
CA ASP A 13 1.98 5.41 1.62
C ASP A 13 3.36 4.88 2.06
N THR A 14 3.92 3.94 1.30
CA THR A 14 5.27 3.43 1.56
C THR A 14 6.38 4.47 1.42
N ASN A 15 6.14 5.55 0.66
CA ASN A 15 7.11 6.62 0.42
C ASN A 15 7.11 7.62 1.57
N VAL A 16 5.95 8.13 1.96
CA VAL A 16 5.75 9.03 3.10
C VAL A 16 6.26 8.38 4.38
N ARG A 17 5.91 7.10 4.62
CA ARG A 17 6.41 6.36 5.79
C ARG A 17 7.93 6.38 5.85
N ARG A 18 8.60 6.16 4.72
CA ARG A 18 10.06 6.14 4.64
C ARG A 18 10.67 7.51 4.89
N VAL A 19 10.07 8.57 4.35
CA VAL A 19 10.49 9.95 4.63
C VAL A 19 10.40 10.23 6.14
N ILE A 20 9.26 9.92 6.78
CA ILE A 20 9.07 10.14 8.22
C ILE A 20 10.06 9.31 9.04
N ALA A 21 10.20 8.02 8.74
CA ALA A 21 11.12 7.13 9.45
C ALA A 21 12.56 7.67 9.40
N ARG A 22 13.03 8.06 8.21
CA ARG A 22 14.40 8.55 8.02
C ARG A 22 14.59 9.95 8.59
N ALA A 23 13.77 10.91 8.18
CA ALA A 23 13.97 12.31 8.55
C ALA A 23 13.68 12.58 10.03
N VAL A 24 12.61 11.97 10.58
CA VAL A 24 12.09 12.28 11.93
C VAL A 24 12.48 11.23 12.95
N ALA A 25 12.43 9.94 12.64
CA ALA A 25 12.76 8.88 13.60
C ALA A 25 14.24 8.47 13.57
N GLY A 26 14.98 8.82 12.51
CA GLY A 26 16.40 8.49 12.37
C GLY A 26 16.69 7.02 12.04
N VAL A 27 15.67 6.27 11.63
CA VAL A 27 15.74 4.83 11.35
C VAL A 27 15.26 4.53 9.94
N GLU A 28 15.62 3.36 9.42
CA GLU A 28 15.01 2.88 8.18
C GLU A 28 13.55 2.46 8.40
N SER A 29 12.74 2.66 7.37
CA SER A 29 11.32 2.30 7.35
C SER A 29 11.10 0.80 7.53
N THR A 30 10.04 0.45 8.26
CA THR A 30 9.59 -0.93 8.49
C THR A 30 8.21 -1.18 7.88
N ALA A 31 7.64 -2.37 8.15
CA ALA A 31 6.28 -2.72 7.72
C ALA A 31 5.24 -1.72 8.24
N SER A 32 4.10 -1.66 7.56
CA SER A 32 3.02 -0.74 7.91
C SER A 32 2.52 -0.90 9.33
N SER A 33 2.29 0.23 9.99
CA SER A 33 1.76 0.25 11.35
C SER A 33 0.68 1.33 11.51
N LYS A 34 -0.25 1.11 12.44
CA LYS A 34 -1.25 2.14 12.79
C LYS A 34 -0.62 3.45 13.28
N ARG A 35 0.63 3.40 13.77
CA ARG A 35 1.39 4.58 14.24
C ARG A 35 1.79 5.50 13.09
N ASP A 36 1.79 5.02 11.85
CA ASP A 36 2.25 5.82 10.71
C ASP A 36 1.32 7.02 10.48
N LEU A 37 0.00 6.83 10.59
CA LEU A 37 -0.99 7.91 10.44
C LEU A 37 -0.84 8.95 11.55
N ALA A 38 -0.63 8.51 12.80
CA ALA A 38 -0.41 9.43 13.92
C ALA A 38 0.90 10.23 13.76
N ALA A 39 1.96 9.60 13.24
CA ALA A 39 3.22 10.28 12.96
C ALA A 39 3.09 11.32 11.85
N MET A 40 2.33 11.03 10.79
CA MET A 40 2.04 12.01 9.73
C MET A 40 1.15 13.14 10.25
N GLU A 41 0.13 12.82 11.05
CA GLU A 41 -0.78 13.81 11.64
C GLU A 41 -0.05 14.84 12.48
N ALA A 42 0.92 14.41 13.29
CA ALA A 42 1.76 15.29 14.10
C ALA A 42 2.65 16.24 13.28
N LEU A 43 2.82 15.99 11.98
CA LEU A 43 3.61 16.81 11.06
C LEU A 43 2.76 17.74 10.19
N LEU A 44 1.43 17.54 10.17
CA LEU A 44 0.54 18.35 9.35
C LEU A 44 0.33 19.75 9.96
N PRO A 45 0.50 20.83 9.18
CA PRO A 45 0.05 22.17 9.57
C PRO A 45 -1.44 22.19 9.94
N GLU A 46 -1.85 23.10 10.81
CA GLU A 46 -3.27 23.31 11.17
C GLU A 46 -4.11 23.81 9.99
N SER A 47 -3.49 24.60 9.11
CA SER A 47 -4.10 25.10 7.87
C SER A 47 -4.40 23.93 6.91
N GLU A 48 -5.67 23.78 6.53
CA GLU A 48 -6.11 22.74 5.60
C GLU A 48 -5.39 22.78 4.24
N PRO A 49 -5.23 23.94 3.57
CA PRO A 49 -4.45 24.04 2.34
C PRO A 49 -2.99 23.59 2.53
N ASP A 50 -2.35 24.01 3.62
CA ASP A 50 -0.95 23.67 3.87
C ASP A 50 -0.78 22.19 4.26
N ALA A 51 -1.77 21.60 4.93
CA ALA A 51 -1.81 20.17 5.21
C ALA A 51 -1.92 19.33 3.93
N GLN A 52 -2.76 19.76 2.97
CA GLN A 52 -2.83 19.11 1.66
C GLN A 52 -1.50 19.22 0.90
N LEU A 53 -0.92 20.41 0.86
CA LEU A 53 0.37 20.65 0.23
C LEU A 53 1.47 19.80 0.88
N THR A 54 1.46 19.68 2.20
CA THR A 54 2.40 18.85 2.95
C THR A 54 2.23 17.36 2.61
N ASN A 55 0.99 16.86 2.53
CA ASN A 55 0.71 15.49 2.10
C ASN A 55 1.28 15.22 0.69
N ALA A 56 1.00 16.11 -0.27
CA ALA A 56 1.51 15.98 -1.64
C ALA A 56 3.04 16.06 -1.71
N ALA A 57 3.64 17.05 -1.03
CA ALA A 57 5.08 17.25 -0.99
C ALA A 57 5.81 16.05 -0.35
N MET A 58 5.27 15.47 0.72
CA MET A 58 5.85 14.28 1.37
C MET A 58 5.79 13.04 0.45
N MET A 59 4.70 12.87 -0.30
CA MET A 59 4.57 11.80 -1.29
C MET A 59 5.62 11.95 -2.40
N GLU A 60 5.74 13.14 -2.98
CA GLU A 60 6.67 13.42 -4.07
C GLU A 60 8.14 13.35 -3.63
N LEU A 61 8.46 13.93 -2.47
CA LEU A 61 9.78 13.82 -1.84
C LEU A 61 10.17 12.36 -1.64
N GLY A 62 9.25 11.53 -1.15
CA GLY A 62 9.49 10.11 -0.95
C GLY A 62 9.66 9.35 -2.27
N ALA A 63 8.89 9.69 -3.31
CA ALA A 63 8.93 9.02 -4.60
C ALA A 63 10.20 9.35 -5.41
N LEU A 64 10.62 10.61 -5.45
CA LEU A 64 11.65 11.09 -6.38
C LEU A 64 13.04 11.25 -5.76
N VAL A 65 13.10 11.55 -4.47
CA VAL A 65 14.36 11.96 -3.81
C VAL A 65 14.72 10.99 -2.69
N CYS A 66 13.87 10.80 -1.70
CA CYS A 66 14.10 9.88 -0.59
C CYS A 66 13.71 8.45 -0.98
N THR A 67 14.31 7.92 -2.05
CA THR A 67 13.99 6.58 -2.58
C THR A 67 14.54 5.46 -1.69
N ALA A 68 13.99 4.24 -1.79
CA ALA A 68 14.35 3.14 -0.90
C ALA A 68 15.82 2.69 -1.04
N ARG A 69 16.34 2.58 -2.27
CA ARG A 69 17.67 1.99 -2.53
C ARG A 69 18.78 3.02 -2.71
N ALA A 70 18.50 4.11 -3.43
CA ALA A 70 19.49 5.12 -3.79
C ALA A 70 18.90 6.53 -3.58
N PRO A 71 18.72 6.97 -2.33
CA PRO A 71 18.16 8.28 -2.05
C PRO A 71 19.12 9.39 -2.51
N ARG A 72 18.57 10.46 -3.11
CA ARG A 72 19.33 11.64 -3.55
C ARG A 72 19.51 12.62 -2.40
N CYS A 73 20.23 12.19 -1.36
CA CYS A 73 20.37 12.95 -0.10
C CYS A 73 20.97 14.34 -0.30
N GLU A 74 21.84 14.54 -1.30
CA GLU A 74 22.44 15.84 -1.60
C GLU A 74 21.42 16.87 -2.14
N ALA A 75 20.40 16.40 -2.85
CA ALA A 75 19.31 17.24 -3.37
C ALA A 75 18.09 17.29 -2.44
N CYS A 76 18.16 16.64 -1.27
CA CYS A 76 17.02 16.52 -0.37
C CYS A 76 16.82 17.81 0.44
N PRO A 77 15.64 18.45 0.41
CA PRO A 77 15.39 19.66 1.19
C PRO A 77 15.47 19.43 2.71
N LEU A 78 15.33 18.17 3.15
CA LEU A 78 15.45 17.79 4.56
C LEU A 78 16.87 17.41 4.98
N ALA A 79 17.86 17.44 4.07
CA ALA A 79 19.18 16.83 4.30
C ALA A 79 19.90 17.33 5.55
N VAL A 80 19.77 18.62 5.87
CA VAL A 80 20.43 19.25 7.03
C VAL A 80 19.78 18.81 8.36
N ARG A 81 18.48 18.52 8.35
CA ARG A 81 17.71 18.16 9.55
C ARG A 81 17.37 16.66 9.62
N CYS A 82 17.78 15.87 8.64
CA CYS A 82 17.46 14.46 8.53
C CYS A 82 18.25 13.64 9.56
N ARG A 83 17.55 13.06 10.54
CA ARG A 83 18.19 12.27 11.61
C ARG A 83 18.86 11.00 11.09
N TRP A 84 18.30 10.34 10.08
CA TRP A 84 18.90 9.13 9.49
C TRP A 84 20.22 9.44 8.78
N ARG A 85 20.31 10.61 8.12
CA ARG A 85 21.57 11.11 7.56
C ARG A 85 22.56 11.48 8.66
N ALA A 86 22.13 12.19 9.69
CA ALA A 86 22.97 12.55 10.83
C ALA A 86 23.52 11.32 11.58
N ALA A 87 22.76 10.21 11.57
CA ALA A 87 23.17 8.92 12.12
C ALA A 87 23.98 8.04 11.14
N SER A 88 24.45 8.60 10.03
CA SER A 88 25.25 7.87 9.01
C SER A 88 24.53 6.68 8.37
N TYR A 89 23.23 6.83 8.08
CA TYR A 89 22.42 5.91 7.27
C TYR A 89 22.29 4.48 7.86
N PRO A 90 21.81 4.32 9.10
CA PRO A 90 21.66 3.00 9.70
C PRO A 90 20.75 2.08 8.86
N ALA A 91 21.16 0.82 8.73
CA ALA A 91 20.44 -0.21 8.00
C ALA A 91 19.12 -0.62 8.71
N PRO A 92 18.14 -1.18 7.98
CA PRO A 92 16.92 -1.68 8.61
C PRO A 92 17.22 -2.88 9.52
N GLY A 93 16.74 -2.80 10.78
CA GLY A 93 16.92 -3.85 11.79
C GLY A 93 16.21 -5.18 11.47
N VAL A 94 15.24 -5.17 10.55
CA VAL A 94 14.59 -6.38 10.00
C VAL A 94 14.40 -6.17 8.51
N ARG A 95 14.92 -7.08 7.68
CA ARG A 95 14.64 -7.06 6.23
C ARG A 95 13.14 -7.27 6.02
N ALA A 96 12.48 -6.31 5.37
CA ALA A 96 11.12 -6.51 4.91
C ALA A 96 11.05 -7.78 4.06
N ARG A 97 10.05 -8.64 4.29
CA ARG A 97 9.86 -9.85 3.47
C ARG A 97 9.78 -9.42 2.01
N ALA A 98 10.63 -10.00 1.17
CA ALA A 98 10.57 -9.79 -0.26
C ALA A 98 9.17 -10.15 -0.75
N GLN A 99 8.52 -9.23 -1.47
CA GLN A 99 7.29 -9.54 -2.16
C GLN A 99 7.58 -10.67 -3.14
N LYS A 100 6.83 -11.78 -3.03
CA LYS A 100 6.90 -12.89 -3.98
C LYS A 100 6.60 -12.38 -5.40
N LYS A 101 7.16 -13.04 -6.41
CA LYS A 101 6.83 -12.77 -7.82
C LYS A 101 5.31 -12.80 -8.02
N TYR A 102 4.81 -11.94 -8.90
CA TYR A 102 3.38 -11.92 -9.23
C TYR A 102 2.92 -13.26 -9.80
N GLU A 103 3.71 -13.80 -10.72
CA GLU A 103 3.51 -15.13 -11.30
C GLU A 103 3.54 -16.22 -10.22
N GLY A 104 2.49 -17.03 -10.18
CA GLY A 104 2.23 -18.08 -9.19
C GLY A 104 1.76 -17.56 -7.83
N SER A 105 1.45 -16.27 -7.67
CA SER A 105 1.00 -15.72 -6.39
C SER A 105 -0.52 -15.74 -6.22
N ASP A 106 -0.99 -15.74 -4.97
CA ASP A 106 -2.42 -15.61 -4.66
C ASP A 106 -3.02 -14.33 -5.27
N ARG A 107 -2.22 -13.27 -5.46
CA ARG A 107 -2.67 -12.03 -6.11
C ARG A 107 -3.00 -12.23 -7.59
N GLN A 108 -2.25 -13.09 -8.27
CA GLN A 108 -2.54 -13.46 -9.66
C GLN A 108 -3.86 -14.22 -9.73
N VAL A 109 -4.02 -15.25 -8.89
CA VAL A 109 -5.24 -16.06 -8.85
C VAL A 109 -6.48 -15.20 -8.55
N ARG A 110 -6.38 -14.30 -7.57
CA ARG A 110 -7.43 -13.31 -7.29
C ARG A 110 -7.76 -12.45 -8.51
N GLY A 111 -6.74 -11.99 -9.22
CA GLY A 111 -6.90 -11.19 -10.43
C GLY A 111 -7.60 -11.95 -11.55
N VAL A 112 -7.28 -13.23 -11.74
CA VAL A 112 -7.95 -14.11 -12.72
C VAL A 112 -9.43 -14.30 -12.39
N ILE A 113 -9.76 -14.58 -11.12
CA ILE A 113 -11.15 -14.73 -10.67
C ILE A 113 -11.95 -13.42 -10.91
N LEU A 114 -11.40 -12.29 -10.48
CA LEU A 114 -12.05 -10.98 -10.70
C LEU A 114 -12.19 -10.63 -12.19
N ALA A 115 -11.22 -10.99 -13.03
CA ALA A 115 -11.29 -10.78 -14.47
C ALA A 115 -12.42 -11.62 -15.09
N ALA A 116 -12.57 -12.89 -14.68
CA ALA A 116 -13.65 -13.76 -15.16
C ALA A 116 -15.03 -13.19 -14.78
N LEU A 117 -15.22 -12.82 -13.51
CA LEU A 117 -16.47 -12.22 -13.03
C LEU A 117 -16.82 -10.91 -13.76
N ARG A 118 -15.82 -10.08 -14.06
CA ARG A 118 -16.01 -8.84 -14.85
C ARG A 118 -16.37 -9.12 -16.30
N ALA A 119 -15.77 -10.15 -16.91
CA ALA A 119 -16.00 -10.49 -18.30
C ALA A 119 -17.40 -11.04 -18.56
N THR A 120 -17.95 -11.82 -17.61
CA THR A 120 -19.31 -12.35 -17.71
C THR A 120 -20.36 -11.32 -17.34
N GLY A 121 -20.09 -10.47 -16.34
CA GLY A 121 -21.08 -9.50 -15.81
C GLY A 121 -22.29 -10.15 -15.14
N ILE A 122 -22.27 -11.48 -14.98
CA ILE A 122 -23.29 -12.30 -14.34
C ILE A 122 -22.63 -13.24 -13.32
N PRO A 123 -23.39 -13.73 -12.31
CA PRO A 123 -22.88 -14.74 -11.40
C PRO A 123 -22.32 -15.95 -12.15
N ILE A 124 -21.22 -16.51 -11.65
CA ILE A 124 -20.60 -17.72 -12.21
C ILE A 124 -20.61 -18.84 -11.18
N SER A 125 -20.75 -20.08 -11.62
CA SER A 125 -20.75 -21.26 -10.75
C SER A 125 -19.37 -21.55 -10.15
N ILE A 126 -19.33 -22.32 -9.06
CA ILE A 126 -18.08 -22.81 -8.49
C ILE A 126 -17.24 -23.55 -9.55
N SER A 127 -17.86 -24.40 -10.37
CA SER A 127 -17.17 -25.18 -11.41
C SER A 127 -16.47 -24.29 -12.44
N ALA A 128 -17.08 -23.15 -12.79
CA ALA A 128 -16.44 -22.17 -13.67
C ALA A 128 -15.19 -21.55 -13.01
N ILE A 129 -15.24 -21.24 -11.71
CA ILE A 129 -14.06 -20.78 -10.95
C ILE A 129 -13.00 -21.86 -10.89
N GLU A 130 -13.39 -23.12 -10.69
CA GLU A 130 -12.46 -24.24 -10.60
C GLU A 130 -11.64 -24.44 -11.88
N ALA A 131 -12.18 -24.09 -13.03
CA ALA A 131 -11.48 -24.14 -14.31
C ALA A 131 -10.44 -23.02 -14.49
N LEU A 132 -10.47 -21.95 -13.68
CA LEU A 132 -9.62 -20.76 -13.87
C LEU A 132 -8.16 -20.96 -13.41
N TRP A 133 -7.92 -21.86 -12.46
CA TRP A 133 -6.60 -22.06 -11.88
C TRP A 133 -6.40 -23.50 -11.41
N PRO A 134 -5.31 -24.19 -11.79
CA PRO A 134 -5.16 -25.63 -11.54
C PRO A 134 -4.93 -26.00 -10.08
N ASP A 135 -4.26 -25.15 -9.29
CA ASP A 135 -4.02 -25.41 -7.87
C ASP A 135 -5.29 -25.13 -7.05
N ALA A 136 -5.98 -26.19 -6.65
CA ALA A 136 -7.24 -26.10 -5.90
C ALA A 136 -7.08 -25.43 -4.53
N THR A 137 -5.98 -25.69 -3.82
CA THR A 137 -5.76 -25.11 -2.49
C THR A 137 -5.49 -23.61 -2.60
N GLN A 138 -4.68 -23.21 -3.58
CA GLN A 138 -4.40 -21.80 -3.83
C GLN A 138 -5.65 -21.05 -4.30
N ARG A 139 -6.42 -21.65 -5.20
CA ARG A 139 -7.69 -21.12 -5.71
C ARG A 139 -8.70 -20.91 -4.59
N SER A 140 -8.90 -21.89 -3.72
CA SER A 140 -9.81 -21.76 -2.56
C SER A 140 -9.38 -20.60 -1.67
N ARG A 141 -8.11 -20.55 -1.24
CA ARG A 141 -7.61 -19.46 -0.40
C ARG A 141 -7.78 -18.09 -1.05
N ALA A 142 -7.54 -17.99 -2.36
CA ALA A 142 -7.71 -16.76 -3.11
C ALA A 142 -9.18 -16.32 -3.15
N LEU A 143 -10.10 -17.24 -3.46
CA LEU A 143 -11.54 -16.99 -3.47
C LEU A 143 -12.06 -16.57 -2.10
N ASP A 144 -11.73 -17.32 -1.05
CA ASP A 144 -12.11 -17.02 0.33
C ASP A 144 -11.65 -15.61 0.73
N SER A 145 -10.41 -15.25 0.36
CA SER A 145 -9.88 -13.91 0.65
C SER A 145 -10.61 -12.79 -0.11
N LEU A 146 -11.15 -13.05 -1.31
CA LEU A 146 -11.95 -12.07 -2.05
C LEU A 146 -13.31 -11.85 -1.40
N ILE A 147 -13.92 -12.92 -0.86
CA ILE A 147 -15.18 -12.84 -0.12
C ILE A 147 -14.99 -12.07 1.18
N VAL A 148 -13.94 -12.38 1.93
CA VAL A 148 -13.58 -11.66 3.17
C VAL A 148 -13.34 -10.17 2.91
N ASP A 149 -12.69 -9.84 1.80
CA ASP A 149 -12.43 -8.45 1.41
C ASP A 149 -13.67 -7.73 0.84
N GLY A 150 -14.80 -8.43 0.69
CA GLY A 150 -16.03 -7.88 0.12
C GLY A 150 -15.91 -7.57 -1.37
N LEU A 151 -15.01 -8.24 -2.09
CA LEU A 151 -14.79 -8.07 -3.53
C LEU A 151 -15.57 -9.08 -4.38
N VAL A 152 -16.05 -10.16 -3.75
CA VAL A 152 -16.90 -11.19 -4.36
C VAL A 152 -17.99 -11.54 -3.35
N GLU A 153 -19.22 -11.68 -3.83
CA GLU A 153 -20.36 -12.16 -3.05
C GLU A 153 -20.80 -13.54 -3.52
N VAL A 154 -21.39 -14.31 -2.60
CA VAL A 154 -21.94 -15.64 -2.89
C VAL A 154 -23.45 -15.59 -2.75
N HIS A 155 -24.15 -15.94 -3.83
CA HIS A 155 -25.60 -16.00 -3.90
C HIS A 155 -26.01 -17.36 -4.46
N ASP A 156 -26.75 -18.15 -3.70
CA ASP A 156 -27.25 -19.48 -4.13
C ASP A 156 -26.19 -20.42 -4.72
N GLY A 157 -24.95 -20.34 -4.22
CA GLY A 157 -23.82 -21.16 -4.69
C GLY A 157 -23.11 -20.62 -5.94
N GLU A 158 -23.53 -19.45 -6.44
CA GLU A 158 -22.88 -18.70 -7.50
C GLU A 158 -22.11 -17.49 -6.94
N TYR A 159 -21.10 -17.06 -7.68
CA TYR A 159 -20.18 -16.00 -7.28
C TYR A 159 -20.35 -14.80 -8.19
N ALA A 160 -20.50 -13.61 -7.62
CA ALA A 160 -20.71 -12.37 -8.35
C ALA A 160 -19.85 -11.23 -7.79
N LEU A 161 -19.69 -10.16 -8.56
CA LEU A 161 -19.18 -8.89 -8.02
C LEU A 161 -20.27 -8.23 -7.14
N PRO A 162 -19.87 -7.53 -6.06
CA PRO A 162 -20.80 -6.71 -5.27
C PRO A 162 -21.55 -5.71 -6.14
N ARG A 163 -22.81 -5.46 -5.81
CA ARG A 163 -23.66 -4.47 -6.50
C ARG A 163 -23.42 -3.04 -6.03
#